data_AF-A0A6F9BBI7-F1
#
_entry.id   AF-A0A6F9BBI7-F1
#
_cell.length_a   1.000
_cell.length_b   1.000
_cell.length_c   1.000
_cell.angle_alpha   90.00
_cell.angle_beta   90.00
_cell.angle_gamma   90.00
#
_symmetry.space_group_name_H-M   'P 1'
#
loop_
_entity.id
_entity.type
_entity.pdbx_description
1 polymer ?
#
loop_
_entity_poly.entity_id
_entity_poly.type
_entity_poly.pdbx_seq_one_letter_code
_entity_poly.pdbx_strand_id
1 'polypeptide(L)'
;MRERAEALTRDITTLSETIVVIDKEMEVDNITFLQNYKAILNRADCTSPDTEDTEIVSGALIDMAKHVGSLKFKVWEKMLEFVDYTPVTMDPNTMSTKFALTDDLTTMTYCDERQSLPDNPERFHNVGVLGSEGYSKGIHYWDVEVGDNDNWILGVAKESIPRKTQVKMEPQSGLWIIKYISGKHKAGIKSHVQIKVDESPRVIRVRLDCDKGEVIFCDLNKNTTLYTFKDKFTEKVFPYFNSGSKICPLRLFIEGKGEN
;
A
#
# COMPACT_ATOMS: atom_id res chain seq x y z
N MET A 1 15.48 26.15 -27.60
CA MET A 1 14.68 25.99 -26.35
C MET A 1 13.32 26.66 -26.44
N ARG A 2 13.20 27.91 -26.93
CA ARG A 2 11.91 28.61 -27.07
C ARG A 2 10.90 27.91 -27.99
N GLU A 3 11.35 27.44 -29.15
CA GLU A 3 10.48 26.73 -30.12
C GLU A 3 9.90 25.41 -29.58
N ARG A 4 10.66 24.69 -28.74
CA ARG A 4 10.18 23.46 -28.09
C ARG A 4 9.14 23.77 -27.01
N ALA A 5 9.31 24.86 -26.27
CA ALA A 5 8.33 25.31 -25.29
C ALA A 5 7.03 25.78 -25.97
N GLU A 6 7.14 26.51 -27.08
CA GLU A 6 5.99 26.96 -27.87
C GLU A 6 5.25 25.79 -28.53
N ALA A 7 5.95 24.74 -28.96
CA ALA A 7 5.33 23.51 -29.46
C ALA A 7 4.57 22.78 -28.35
N LEU A 8 5.19 22.59 -27.18
CA LEU A 8 4.57 21.90 -26.06
C LEU A 8 3.28 22.61 -25.58
N THR A 9 3.31 23.95 -25.51
CA THR A 9 2.12 24.73 -25.13
C THR A 9 0.99 24.58 -26.15
N ARG A 10 1.31 24.51 -27.45
CA ARG A 10 0.31 24.22 -28.50
C ARG A 10 -0.30 22.84 -28.33
N ASP A 11 0.52 21.83 -28.06
CA ASP A 11 0.06 20.45 -27.91
C ASP A 11 -0.85 20.31 -26.67
N ILE A 12 -0.47 20.92 -25.54
CA ILE A 12 -1.29 20.96 -24.32
C ILE A 12 -2.64 21.65 -24.57
N THR A 13 -2.64 22.75 -25.32
CA THR A 13 -3.87 23.50 -25.63
C THR A 13 -4.80 22.66 -26.50
N THR A 14 -4.25 22.03 -27.55
CA THR A 14 -4.98 21.14 -28.45
C THR A 14 -5.59 19.94 -27.71
N LEU A 15 -4.81 19.33 -26.80
CA LEU A 15 -5.28 18.21 -25.99
C LEU A 15 -6.41 18.65 -25.04
N SER A 16 -6.26 19.81 -24.40
CA SER A 16 -7.27 20.35 -23.48
C SER A 16 -8.59 20.65 -24.17
N GLU A 17 -8.54 21.22 -25.38
CA GLU A 17 -9.73 21.47 -26.20
C GLU A 17 -10.41 20.16 -26.61
N THR A 18 -9.62 19.14 -26.97
CA THR A 18 -10.12 17.82 -27.37
C THR A 18 -10.85 17.12 -26.21
N ILE A 19 -10.30 17.20 -24.99
CA ILE A 19 -10.93 16.65 -23.78
C ILE A 19 -12.31 17.29 -23.56
N VAL A 20 -12.40 18.62 -23.65
CA VAL A 20 -13.67 19.35 -23.44
C VAL A 20 -14.72 18.97 -24.49
N VAL A 21 -14.32 18.73 -25.73
CA VAL A 21 -15.22 18.30 -26.80
C VAL A 21 -15.77 16.91 -26.53
N ILE A 22 -14.89 15.97 -26.17
CA ILE A 22 -15.28 14.59 -25.87
C ILE A 22 -16.23 14.54 -24.67
N ASP A 23 -15.94 15.30 -23.61
CA ASP A 23 -16.76 15.36 -22.40
C ASP A 23 -18.20 15.81 -22.71
N LYS A 24 -18.34 16.85 -23.54
CA LYS A 24 -19.65 17.32 -24.01
C LYS A 24 -20.37 16.31 -24.89
N GLU A 25 -19.64 15.56 -25.72
CA GLU A 25 -20.22 14.50 -26.55
C GLU A 25 -20.69 13.30 -25.70
N MET A 26 -20.02 13.04 -24.58
CA MET A 26 -20.42 12.01 -23.60
C MET A 26 -21.67 12.40 -22.80
N GLU A 27 -21.99 13.69 -22.68
CA GLU A 27 -23.22 14.17 -22.02
C GLU A 27 -24.48 14.10 -22.91
N VAL A 28 -24.35 13.74 -24.19
CA VAL A 28 -25.48 13.68 -25.14
C VAL A 28 -26.31 12.40 -24.92
N ASP A 29 -27.59 12.42 -25.31
CA ASP A 29 -28.47 11.25 -25.29
C ASP A 29 -27.79 9.98 -25.83
N ASN A 30 -28.02 8.87 -25.13
CA ASN A 30 -27.37 7.57 -25.35
C ASN A 30 -27.42 7.10 -26.81
N ILE A 31 -28.50 7.37 -27.54
CA ILE A 31 -28.62 6.92 -28.93
C ILE A 31 -27.68 7.73 -29.83
N THR A 32 -27.59 9.04 -29.59
CA THR A 32 -26.75 9.95 -30.37
C THR A 32 -25.27 9.73 -30.08
N PHE A 33 -24.93 9.48 -28.81
CA PHE A 33 -23.58 9.08 -28.40
C PHE A 33 -23.13 7.81 -29.13
N LEU A 34 -23.97 6.77 -29.16
CA LEU A 34 -23.65 5.51 -29.82
C LEU A 34 -23.48 5.66 -31.34
N GLN A 35 -24.29 6.52 -31.98
CA GLN A 35 -24.14 6.80 -33.42
C GLN A 35 -22.81 7.49 -33.76
N ASN A 36 -22.31 8.34 -32.85
CA ASN A 36 -21.08 9.11 -33.05
C ASN A 36 -19.84 8.48 -32.42
N TYR A 37 -19.97 7.32 -31.75
CA TYR A 37 -18.90 6.67 -30.99
C TYR A 37 -17.60 6.48 -31.78
N LYS A 38 -17.68 6.09 -33.06
CA LYS A 38 -16.49 5.90 -33.92
C LYS A 38 -15.77 7.22 -34.21
N ALA A 39 -16.52 8.31 -34.37
CA ALA A 39 -15.95 9.64 -34.57
C ALA A 39 -15.30 10.16 -33.28
N ILE A 40 -15.90 9.88 -32.12
CA ILE A 40 -15.37 10.20 -30.80
C ILE A 40 -14.06 9.45 -30.54
N LEU A 41 -14.02 8.14 -30.83
CA LEU A 41 -12.80 7.32 -30.70
C LEU A 41 -11.66 7.82 -31.58
N ASN A 42 -11.95 8.13 -32.85
CA ASN A 42 -10.95 8.66 -33.77
C ASN A 42 -10.43 10.04 -33.34
N ARG A 43 -11.29 10.89 -32.78
CA ARG A 43 -10.90 12.21 -32.26
C ARG A 43 -10.05 12.09 -30.99
N ALA A 44 -10.26 11.03 -30.20
CA ALA A 44 -9.49 10.77 -28.99
C ALA A 44 -8.09 10.17 -29.27
N ASP A 45 -7.72 9.94 -30.54
CA ASP A 45 -6.49 9.22 -30.95
C ASP A 45 -6.27 7.91 -30.15
N CYS A 46 -7.38 7.31 -29.68
CA CYS A 46 -7.38 6.06 -28.95
C CYS A 46 -7.43 4.92 -29.96
N THR A 47 -6.27 4.54 -30.49
CA THR A 47 -6.15 3.26 -31.21
C THR A 47 -6.37 2.16 -30.19
N SER A 48 -7.55 1.54 -30.18
CA SER A 48 -7.79 0.36 -29.34
C SER A 48 -6.76 -0.72 -29.71
N PRO A 49 -6.07 -1.35 -28.74
CA PRO A 49 -5.04 -2.33 -29.06
C PRO A 49 -5.54 -3.59 -29.79
N ASP A 50 -6.85 -3.86 -29.81
CA ASP A 50 -7.39 -5.15 -30.29
C ASP A 50 -8.61 -5.03 -31.22
N THR A 51 -8.56 -4.13 -32.20
CA THR A 51 -9.41 -4.29 -33.39
C THR A 51 -8.52 -4.31 -34.61
N GLU A 52 -8.05 -5.51 -34.96
CA GLU A 52 -7.85 -5.83 -36.37
C GLU A 52 -9.10 -5.36 -37.11
N ASP A 53 -8.89 -4.51 -38.12
CA ASP A 53 -9.90 -3.96 -39.02
C ASP A 53 -10.80 -5.07 -39.57
N THR A 54 -11.84 -5.42 -38.82
CA THR A 54 -12.89 -6.29 -39.30
C THR A 54 -13.91 -5.35 -39.90
N GLU A 55 -13.88 -5.21 -41.23
CA GLU A 55 -14.95 -4.57 -42.00
C GLU A 55 -16.29 -5.03 -41.41
N ILE A 56 -17.05 -4.08 -40.86
CA ILE A 56 -18.37 -4.37 -40.30
C ILE A 56 -19.27 -4.74 -41.48
N VAL A 57 -19.35 -6.04 -41.78
CA VAL A 57 -20.23 -6.58 -42.81
C VAL A 57 -21.67 -6.30 -42.39
N SER A 58 -22.36 -5.44 -43.14
CA SER A 58 -23.78 -5.14 -42.93
C SER A 58 -24.59 -6.43 -42.91
N GLY A 59 -25.25 -6.73 -41.78
CA GLY A 59 -26.03 -7.95 -41.57
C GLY A 59 -25.37 -9.04 -40.69
N ALA A 60 -24.13 -8.85 -40.23
CA ALA A 60 -23.52 -9.75 -39.25
C ALA A 60 -24.19 -9.62 -37.87
N LEU A 61 -24.55 -10.75 -37.25
CA LEU A 61 -25.07 -10.78 -35.88
C LEU A 61 -23.94 -10.57 -34.88
N ILE A 62 -24.20 -9.77 -33.84
CA ILE A 62 -23.27 -9.60 -32.71
C ILE A 62 -23.10 -10.95 -32.01
N ASP A 63 -21.84 -11.35 -31.76
CA ASP A 63 -21.52 -12.53 -30.96
C ASP A 63 -21.84 -12.27 -29.48
N MET A 64 -23.09 -12.52 -29.10
CA MET A 64 -23.58 -12.30 -27.74
C MET A 64 -22.81 -13.14 -26.71
N ALA A 65 -22.29 -14.31 -27.09
CA ALA A 65 -21.50 -15.15 -26.19
C ALA A 65 -20.14 -14.52 -25.89
N LYS A 66 -19.47 -13.92 -26.88
CA LYS A 66 -18.22 -13.17 -26.70
C LYS A 66 -18.40 -11.96 -25.79
N HIS A 67 -19.49 -11.20 -25.99
CA HIS A 67 -19.71 -9.91 -25.33
C HIS A 67 -20.42 -10.01 -23.96
N VAL A 68 -21.34 -10.95 -23.77
CA VAL A 68 -22.15 -11.08 -22.54
C VAL A 68 -21.71 -12.29 -21.69
N GLY A 69 -21.08 -13.30 -22.32
CA GLY A 69 -20.58 -14.48 -21.63
C GLY A 69 -19.58 -14.13 -20.54
N SER A 70 -19.91 -14.51 -19.31
CA SER A 70 -19.11 -14.28 -18.10
C SER A 70 -18.69 -12.81 -17.89
N LEU A 71 -19.50 -11.86 -18.38
CA LEU A 71 -19.15 -10.43 -18.34
C LEU A 71 -18.79 -9.94 -16.93
N LYS A 72 -19.55 -10.35 -15.91
CA LYS A 72 -19.26 -10.01 -14.50
C LYS A 72 -17.88 -10.48 -14.04
N PHE A 73 -17.47 -11.68 -14.44
CA PHE A 73 -16.15 -12.24 -14.11
C PHE A 73 -15.04 -11.49 -14.85
N LYS A 74 -15.20 -11.25 -16.17
CA LYS A 74 -14.22 -10.50 -16.97
C LYS A 74 -14.05 -9.06 -16.46
N VAL A 75 -15.13 -8.42 -16.03
CA VAL A 75 -15.07 -7.10 -15.39
C VAL A 75 -14.31 -7.20 -14.07
N TRP A 76 -14.62 -8.17 -13.21
CA TRP A 76 -13.90 -8.38 -11.94
C TRP A 76 -12.40 -8.66 -12.16
N GLU A 77 -12.04 -9.51 -13.12
CA GLU A 77 -10.66 -9.81 -13.47
C GLU A 77 -9.90 -8.55 -13.93
N LYS A 78 -10.50 -7.75 -14.81
CA LYS A 78 -9.95 -6.43 -15.17
C LYS A 78 -9.88 -5.48 -14.00
N MET A 79 -10.87 -5.46 -13.10
CA MET A 79 -10.81 -4.61 -11.90
C MET A 79 -9.61 -4.98 -11.02
N LEU A 80 -9.20 -6.25 -10.95
CA LEU A 80 -8.01 -6.64 -10.21
C LEU A 80 -6.73 -6.01 -10.77
N GLU A 81 -6.68 -5.61 -12.04
CA GLU A 81 -5.52 -4.89 -12.63
C GLU A 81 -5.38 -3.47 -12.08
N PHE A 82 -6.48 -2.86 -11.63
CA PHE A 82 -6.52 -1.49 -11.12
C PHE A 82 -6.64 -1.39 -9.60
N VAL A 83 -6.71 -2.51 -8.90
CA VAL A 83 -6.87 -2.55 -7.44
C VAL A 83 -5.57 -3.00 -6.81
N ASP A 84 -4.94 -2.08 -6.09
CA ASP A 84 -3.85 -2.38 -5.18
C ASP A 84 -4.40 -3.09 -3.93
N TYR A 85 -3.82 -4.24 -3.62
CA TYR A 85 -4.16 -5.00 -2.41
C TYR A 85 -3.03 -4.91 -1.40
N THR A 86 -3.34 -4.39 -0.21
CA THR A 86 -2.43 -4.40 0.93
C THR A 86 -3.02 -5.32 2.01
N PRO A 87 -2.31 -6.37 2.47
CA PRO A 87 -2.85 -7.31 3.45
C PRO A 87 -3.04 -6.72 4.84
N VAL A 88 -2.47 -5.53 5.09
CA VAL A 88 -2.57 -4.78 6.34
C VAL A 88 -2.90 -3.33 5.99
N THR A 89 -3.60 -2.65 6.90
CA THR A 89 -3.89 -1.21 6.84
C THR A 89 -3.56 -0.61 8.20
N MET A 90 -2.96 0.58 8.26
CA MET A 90 -2.66 1.23 9.54
C MET A 90 -3.93 1.87 10.13
N ASP A 91 -4.14 1.75 11.45
CA ASP A 91 -5.34 2.28 12.12
C ASP A 91 -5.10 3.69 12.71
N PRO A 92 -5.73 4.75 12.15
CA PRO A 92 -5.63 6.12 12.65
C PRO A 92 -6.10 6.31 14.10
N ASN A 93 -6.98 5.44 14.60
CA ASN A 93 -7.49 5.52 15.98
C ASN A 93 -6.42 5.10 17.00
N THR A 94 -5.48 4.25 16.60
CA THR A 94 -4.35 3.84 17.46
C THR A 94 -3.14 4.74 17.32
N MET A 95 -3.05 5.46 16.20
CA MET A 95 -1.90 6.27 15.79
C MET A 95 -1.55 7.37 16.80
N SER A 96 -0.29 7.45 17.21
CA SER A 96 0.20 8.62 17.97
C SER A 96 0.03 9.93 17.20
N THR A 97 -0.22 11.02 17.92
CA THR A 97 -0.32 12.38 17.34
C THR A 97 1.00 12.88 16.74
N LYS A 98 2.10 12.13 16.87
CA LYS A 98 3.39 12.39 16.23
C LYS A 98 3.49 11.84 14.80
N PHE A 99 2.41 11.28 14.25
CA PHE A 99 2.39 10.71 12.92
C PHE A 99 1.30 11.30 12.06
N ALA A 100 1.52 11.27 10.75
CA ALA A 100 0.50 11.38 9.71
C ALA A 100 0.42 10.08 8.92
N LEU A 101 -0.77 9.76 8.44
CA LEU A 101 -1.01 8.70 7.45
C LEU A 101 -1.47 9.32 6.14
N THR A 102 -1.16 8.65 5.04
CA THR A 102 -1.77 8.90 3.73
C THR A 102 -3.23 8.44 3.71
N ASP A 103 -4.00 8.90 2.72
CA ASP A 103 -5.45 8.62 2.60
C ASP A 103 -5.75 7.12 2.44
N ASP A 104 -4.82 6.38 1.82
CA ASP A 104 -4.88 4.92 1.65
C ASP A 104 -4.44 4.15 2.91
N LEU A 105 -3.97 4.85 3.95
CA LEU A 105 -3.55 4.29 5.24
C LEU A 105 -2.39 3.28 5.15
N THR A 106 -1.58 3.35 4.09
CA THR A 106 -0.44 2.47 3.86
C THR A 106 0.90 3.10 4.22
N THR A 107 0.97 4.43 4.27
CA THR A 107 2.22 5.18 4.49
C THR A 107 2.13 6.04 5.73
N MET A 108 3.16 5.97 6.57
CA MET A 108 3.29 6.75 7.80
C MET A 108 4.51 7.67 7.74
N THR A 109 4.34 8.92 8.16
CA THR A 109 5.41 9.91 8.30
C THR A 109 5.45 10.48 9.71
N TYR A 110 6.65 10.74 10.22
CA TYR A 110 6.82 11.40 11.51
C TYR A 110 6.63 12.91 11.38
N CYS A 111 5.88 13.50 12.31
CA CYS A 111 5.63 14.93 12.40
C CYS A 111 6.30 15.53 13.65
N ASP A 112 7.00 16.64 13.46
CA ASP A 112 7.60 17.37 14.59
C ASP A 112 6.51 17.97 15.50
N GLU A 113 5.48 18.56 14.89
CA GLU A 113 4.31 19.06 15.60
C GLU A 113 3.28 17.94 15.81
N ARG A 114 2.62 17.98 16.97
CA ARG A 114 1.56 17.02 17.27
C ARG A 114 0.30 17.39 16.50
N GLN A 115 -0.29 16.41 15.83
CA GLN A 115 -1.59 16.56 15.19
C GLN A 115 -2.69 16.82 16.22
N SER A 116 -3.68 17.62 15.82
CA SER A 116 -4.88 17.89 16.61
C SER A 116 -5.88 16.73 16.43
N LEU A 117 -5.65 15.63 17.16
CA LEU A 117 -6.50 14.44 17.14
C LEU A 117 -7.15 14.22 18.53
N PRO A 118 -8.35 13.61 18.59
CA PRO A 118 -9.01 13.33 19.86
C PRO A 118 -8.21 12.32 20.69
N ASP A 119 -8.23 12.49 22.02
CA ASP A 119 -7.58 11.56 22.96
C ASP A 119 -8.49 10.36 23.28
N ASN A 120 -8.70 9.48 22.30
CA ASN A 120 -9.44 8.23 22.49
C ASN A 120 -8.59 7.16 23.20
N PRO A 121 -9.20 6.17 23.89
CA PRO A 121 -8.47 5.17 24.69
C PRO A 121 -7.45 4.34 23.89
N GLU A 122 -7.75 4.03 22.64
CA GLU A 122 -6.94 3.19 21.74
C GLU A 122 -5.66 3.90 21.28
N ARG A 123 -5.63 5.24 21.34
CA ARG A 123 -4.54 6.08 20.83
C ARG A 123 -3.27 5.97 21.67
N PHE A 124 -2.15 5.67 21.02
CA PHE A 124 -0.83 5.76 21.63
C PHE A 124 -0.47 7.22 21.99
N HIS A 125 -0.10 7.47 23.25
CA HIS A 125 0.42 8.79 23.68
C HIS A 125 1.88 9.01 23.30
N ASN A 126 2.65 7.93 23.25
CA ASN A 126 4.08 7.98 22.90
C ASN A 126 4.23 7.91 21.38
N VAL A 127 4.68 6.77 20.86
CA VAL A 127 4.97 6.60 19.45
C VAL A 127 4.61 5.18 19.05
N GLY A 128 3.69 5.04 18.11
CA GLY A 128 3.32 3.80 17.45
C GLY A 128 2.01 3.94 16.66
N VAL A 129 1.76 3.01 15.76
CA VAL A 129 0.47 2.74 15.13
C VAL A 129 0.30 1.24 15.01
N LEU A 130 -0.93 0.74 15.15
CA LEU A 130 -1.27 -0.65 14.89
C LEU A 130 -1.85 -0.83 13.50
N GLY A 131 -1.82 -2.08 13.02
CA GLY A 131 -2.73 -2.52 11.98
C GLY A 131 -4.19 -2.46 12.44
N SER A 132 -5.12 -2.26 11.50
CA SER A 132 -6.57 -2.28 11.73
C SER A 132 -7.08 -3.65 12.14
N GLU A 133 -6.43 -4.70 11.65
CA GLU A 133 -6.75 -6.08 12.00
C GLU A 133 -5.65 -6.69 12.87
N GLY A 134 -6.10 -7.51 13.82
CA GLY A 134 -5.22 -8.34 14.62
C GLY A 134 -5.58 -9.81 14.47
N TYR A 135 -4.61 -10.66 14.75
CA TYR A 135 -4.63 -12.08 14.45
C TYR A 135 -4.50 -12.92 15.71
N SER A 136 -5.23 -14.04 15.73
CA SER A 136 -5.18 -15.00 16.85
C SER A 136 -4.87 -16.43 16.39
N LYS A 137 -4.92 -16.69 15.08
CA LYS A 137 -4.76 -18.01 14.45
C LYS A 137 -4.21 -17.88 13.04
N GLY A 138 -3.60 -18.95 12.54
CA GLY A 138 -3.10 -19.03 11.17
C GLY A 138 -1.77 -18.31 10.96
N ILE A 139 -1.41 -18.18 9.68
CA ILE A 139 -0.16 -17.58 9.22
C ILE A 139 -0.51 -16.31 8.43
N HIS A 140 0.12 -15.21 8.80
CA HIS A 140 -0.07 -13.90 8.18
C HIS A 140 1.26 -13.31 7.80
N TYR A 141 1.30 -12.53 6.72
CA TYR A 141 2.49 -11.82 6.33
C TYR A 141 2.14 -10.47 5.71
N TRP A 142 3.02 -9.51 5.93
CA TRP A 142 3.00 -8.21 5.28
C TRP A 142 4.42 -7.73 5.09
N ASP A 143 4.59 -6.89 4.09
CA ASP A 143 5.88 -6.37 3.69
C ASP A 143 5.92 -4.88 3.98
N VAL A 144 7.06 -4.41 4.47
CA VAL A 144 7.25 -3.01 4.84
C VAL A 144 8.47 -2.49 4.11
N GLU A 145 8.25 -1.49 3.27
CA GLU A 145 9.32 -0.73 2.66
C GLU A 145 9.89 0.24 3.70
N VAL A 146 11.13 -0.05 4.10
CA VAL A 146 11.93 0.82 4.98
C VAL A 146 12.84 1.73 4.17
N GLY A 147 13.19 1.39 2.93
CA GLY A 147 13.94 2.28 2.03
C GLY A 147 15.22 2.84 2.68
N ASP A 148 15.40 4.16 2.61
CA ASP A 148 16.49 4.90 3.27
C ASP A 148 16.13 5.38 4.69
N ASN A 149 15.03 4.88 5.27
CA ASN A 149 14.61 5.28 6.61
C ASN A 149 15.66 4.89 7.65
N ASP A 150 16.13 5.91 8.39
CA ASP A 150 17.23 5.82 9.35
C ASP A 150 16.78 5.49 10.79
N ASN A 151 15.47 5.45 11.02
CA ASN A 151 14.88 5.23 12.32
C ASN A 151 13.49 4.59 12.22
N TRP A 152 13.45 3.26 12.30
CA TRP A 152 12.21 2.49 12.22
C TRP A 152 12.16 1.35 13.24
N ILE A 153 10.93 0.97 13.60
CA ILE A 153 10.62 -0.15 14.47
C ILE A 153 9.41 -0.89 13.86
N LEU A 154 9.57 -2.20 13.67
CA LEU A 154 8.58 -3.05 13.02
C LEU A 154 8.35 -4.32 13.83
N GLY A 155 7.11 -4.81 13.84
CA GLY A 155 6.80 -6.14 14.36
C GLY A 155 5.35 -6.30 14.73
N VAL A 156 5.09 -6.94 15.87
CA VAL A 156 3.74 -7.15 16.38
C VAL A 156 3.62 -6.75 17.85
N ALA A 157 2.42 -6.31 18.22
CA ALA A 157 2.05 -5.93 19.59
C ALA A 157 0.83 -6.72 20.06
N LYS A 158 0.76 -7.02 21.36
CA LYS A 158 -0.46 -7.55 22.00
C LYS A 158 -1.60 -6.55 21.93
N GLU A 159 -2.84 -7.04 21.88
CA GLU A 159 -4.06 -6.22 21.97
C GLU A 159 -4.06 -5.31 23.20
N SER A 160 -3.73 -5.89 24.37
CA SER A 160 -3.67 -5.20 25.66
C SER A 160 -2.45 -4.29 25.88
N ILE A 161 -1.62 -4.06 24.86
CA ILE A 161 -0.42 -3.21 24.99
C ILE A 161 -0.80 -1.82 25.56
N PRO A 162 -0.10 -1.33 26.60
CA PRO A 162 -0.44 -0.04 27.20
C PRO A 162 -0.32 1.11 26.19
N ARG A 163 -1.39 1.91 26.06
CA ARG A 163 -1.46 3.03 25.09
C ARG A 163 -0.95 4.35 25.64
N LYS A 164 -1.12 4.58 26.94
CA LYS A 164 -0.91 5.88 27.60
C LYS A 164 0.41 5.98 28.36
N THR A 165 1.19 4.91 28.41
CA THR A 165 2.45 4.85 29.18
C THR A 165 3.60 4.40 28.30
N GLN A 166 4.82 4.61 28.77
CA GLN A 166 6.00 4.13 28.08
C GLN A 166 6.16 2.62 28.29
N VAL A 167 6.24 1.89 27.19
CA VAL A 167 6.39 0.43 27.20
C VAL A 167 7.81 0.07 26.78
N LYS A 168 8.38 -0.96 27.43
CA LYS A 168 9.67 -1.49 27.02
C LYS A 168 9.50 -2.25 25.71
N MET A 169 10.46 -2.09 24.81
CA MET A 169 10.47 -2.73 23.50
C MET A 169 10.98 -4.18 23.62
N GLU A 170 10.21 -5.04 24.29
CA GLU A 170 10.53 -6.44 24.55
C GLU A 170 9.28 -7.35 24.65
N PRO A 171 9.41 -8.67 24.36
CA PRO A 171 8.31 -9.63 24.41
C PRO A 171 7.54 -9.66 25.73
N GLN A 172 8.25 -9.52 26.86
CA GLN A 172 7.65 -9.52 28.20
C GLN A 172 6.69 -8.35 28.41
N SER A 173 6.87 -7.27 27.65
CA SER A 173 5.97 -6.12 27.64
C SER A 173 4.93 -6.18 26.51
N GLY A 174 4.90 -7.27 25.74
CA GLY A 174 3.94 -7.51 24.67
C GLY A 174 4.35 -6.99 23.29
N LEU A 175 5.64 -6.80 23.05
CA LEU A 175 6.18 -6.35 21.76
C LEU A 175 7.23 -7.32 21.22
N TRP A 176 7.01 -7.83 20.01
CA TRP A 176 8.00 -8.64 19.28
C TRP A 176 8.42 -7.86 18.05
N ILE A 177 9.50 -7.11 18.19
CA ILE A 177 9.91 -6.08 17.22
C ILE A 177 11.39 -6.19 16.87
N ILE A 178 11.73 -5.77 15.67
CA ILE A 178 13.09 -5.37 15.30
C ILE A 178 13.12 -3.87 15.04
N LYS A 179 14.30 -3.28 15.19
CA LYS A 179 14.48 -1.83 15.01
C LYS A 179 15.81 -1.49 14.37
N TYR A 180 15.81 -0.43 13.59
CA TYR A 180 17.00 0.26 13.11
C TYR A 180 17.02 1.65 13.72
N ILE A 181 17.99 1.90 14.58
CA ILE A 181 18.15 3.20 15.25
C ILE A 181 19.64 3.51 15.32
N SER A 182 20.02 4.72 14.90
CA SER A 182 21.40 5.21 14.94
C SER A 182 22.38 4.25 14.25
N GLY A 183 22.01 3.78 13.05
CA GLY A 183 22.88 2.93 12.22
C GLY A 183 22.97 1.47 12.67
N LYS A 184 22.15 1.01 13.62
CA LYS A 184 22.24 -0.36 14.17
C LYS A 184 20.90 -1.07 14.13
N HIS A 185 20.89 -2.25 13.52
CA HIS A 185 19.79 -3.20 13.56
C HIS A 185 19.82 -3.99 14.88
N LYS A 186 18.69 -4.06 15.58
CA LYS A 186 18.57 -4.77 16.87
C LYS A 186 17.23 -5.47 16.99
N ALA A 187 17.23 -6.63 17.64
CA ALA A 187 16.01 -7.24 18.15
C ALA A 187 15.57 -6.54 19.43
N GLY A 188 14.27 -6.31 19.58
CA GLY A 188 13.64 -5.82 20.80
C GLY A 188 13.64 -6.87 21.89
N ILE A 189 14.79 -7.11 22.51
CA ILE A 189 14.94 -8.00 23.67
C ILE A 189 15.83 -7.34 24.71
N LYS A 190 15.69 -7.72 25.98
CA LYS A 190 16.42 -7.12 27.11
C LYS A 190 17.94 -7.06 26.91
N SER A 191 18.53 -8.08 26.30
CA SER A 191 19.98 -8.16 25.99
C SER A 191 20.41 -7.33 24.77
N HIS A 192 19.49 -6.66 24.08
CA HIS A 192 19.76 -5.81 22.91
C HIS A 192 20.59 -6.50 21.82
N VAL A 193 20.21 -7.72 21.46
CA VAL A 193 20.90 -8.49 20.41
C VAL A 193 20.96 -7.68 19.12
N GLN A 194 22.19 -7.43 18.67
CA GLN A 194 22.46 -6.78 17.41
C GLN A 194 22.23 -7.78 16.27
N ILE A 195 21.45 -7.36 15.29
CA ILE A 195 21.24 -8.12 14.05
C ILE A 195 22.36 -7.70 13.11
N LYS A 196 23.18 -8.66 12.69
CA LYS A 196 24.25 -8.42 11.71
C LYS A 196 23.64 -8.49 10.32
N VAL A 197 23.77 -7.40 9.58
CA VAL A 197 23.39 -7.32 8.17
C VAL A 197 24.59 -6.78 7.41
N ASP A 198 24.87 -7.35 6.23
CA ASP A 198 25.97 -6.88 5.39
C ASP A 198 25.61 -5.57 4.68
N GLU A 199 24.32 -5.36 4.41
CA GLU A 199 23.73 -4.16 3.82
C GLU A 199 22.36 -3.93 4.47
N SER A 200 21.91 -2.68 4.53
CA SER A 200 20.60 -2.38 5.08
C SER A 200 19.47 -2.91 4.18
N PRO A 201 18.48 -3.63 4.74
CA PRO A 201 17.33 -4.10 3.98
C PRO A 201 16.51 -2.91 3.46
N ARG A 202 15.91 -3.03 2.26
CA ARG A 202 15.00 -2.02 1.71
C ARG A 202 13.54 -2.39 1.96
N VAL A 203 13.23 -3.69 1.89
CA VAL A 203 11.91 -4.24 2.19
C VAL A 203 12.03 -5.38 3.19
N ILE A 204 11.26 -5.30 4.27
CA ILE A 204 11.24 -6.30 5.33
C ILE A 204 9.89 -7.01 5.33
N ARG A 205 9.90 -8.33 5.15
CA ARG A 205 8.74 -9.19 5.38
C ARG A 205 8.62 -9.53 6.85
N VAL A 206 7.44 -9.28 7.42
CA VAL A 206 7.06 -9.77 8.73
C VAL A 206 6.13 -10.96 8.51
N ARG A 207 6.55 -12.16 8.95
CA ARG A 207 5.72 -13.37 8.95
C ARG A 207 5.33 -13.72 10.37
N LEU A 208 4.04 -13.66 10.65
CA LEU A 208 3.42 -14.04 11.91
C LEU A 208 2.81 -15.44 11.77
N ASP A 209 3.25 -16.38 12.59
CA ASP A 209 2.66 -17.72 12.71
C ASP A 209 2.00 -17.81 14.09
N CYS A 210 0.71 -17.51 14.17
CA CYS A 210 -0.01 -17.50 15.44
C CYS A 210 -0.08 -18.90 16.06
N ASP A 211 -0.18 -19.93 15.22
CA ASP A 211 -0.38 -21.31 15.67
C ASP A 211 0.91 -21.89 16.26
N LYS A 212 2.08 -21.53 15.71
CA LYS A 212 3.39 -21.91 16.25
C LYS A 212 3.96 -20.92 17.25
N GLY A 213 3.39 -19.72 17.34
CA GLY A 213 3.91 -18.68 18.22
C GLY A 213 5.22 -18.07 17.71
N GLU A 214 5.33 -17.83 16.40
CA GLU A 214 6.56 -17.33 15.78
C GLU A 214 6.34 -15.99 15.08
N VAL A 215 7.33 -15.10 15.20
CA VAL A 215 7.43 -13.89 14.37
C VAL A 215 8.79 -13.90 13.69
N ILE A 216 8.78 -14.00 12.37
CA ILE A 216 9.99 -14.08 11.54
C ILE A 216 10.10 -12.80 10.74
N PHE A 217 11.29 -12.18 10.77
CA PHE A 217 11.63 -11.01 9.99
C PHE A 217 12.62 -11.42 8.90
N CYS A 218 12.30 -11.12 7.65
CA CYS A 218 13.16 -11.42 6.50
C CYS A 218 13.45 -10.16 5.69
N ASP A 219 14.69 -10.03 5.21
CA ASP A 219 15.04 -9.11 4.14
C ASP A 219 14.60 -9.71 2.82
N LEU A 220 13.65 -9.09 2.12
CA LEU A 220 13.14 -9.60 0.85
C LEU A 220 14.13 -9.40 -0.31
N ASN A 221 14.98 -8.39 -0.24
CA ASN A 221 15.96 -8.12 -1.29
C ASN A 221 17.04 -9.22 -1.31
N LYS A 222 17.43 -9.71 -0.13
CA LYS A 222 18.44 -10.77 0.00
C LYS A 222 17.87 -12.16 0.26
N ASN A 223 16.57 -12.25 0.51
CA ASN A 223 15.88 -13.46 0.93
C ASN A 223 16.54 -14.12 2.17
N THR A 224 16.96 -13.30 3.14
CA THR A 224 17.63 -13.76 4.37
C THR A 224 16.80 -13.47 5.60
N THR A 225 16.86 -14.38 6.60
CA THR A 225 16.20 -14.14 7.88
C THR A 225 17.04 -13.20 8.74
N LEU A 226 16.44 -12.08 9.13
CA LEU A 226 17.04 -11.09 10.02
C LEU A 226 16.94 -11.53 11.48
N TYR A 227 15.75 -11.97 11.90
CA TYR A 227 15.51 -12.40 13.27
C TYR A 227 14.25 -13.27 13.39
N THR A 228 14.20 -14.10 14.43
CA THR A 228 13.02 -14.91 14.75
C THR A 228 12.74 -14.84 16.23
N PHE A 229 11.51 -14.44 16.57
CA PHE A 229 10.96 -14.61 17.91
C PHE A 229 10.16 -15.90 17.98
N LYS A 230 10.25 -16.58 19.13
CA LYS A 230 9.37 -17.70 19.49
C LYS A 230 8.77 -17.39 20.85
N ASP A 231 7.45 -17.37 20.93
CA ASP A 231 6.70 -17.06 22.15
C ASP A 231 5.27 -17.59 22.08
N LYS A 232 4.56 -17.65 23.20
CA LYS A 232 3.15 -18.05 23.22
C LYS A 232 2.25 -16.82 23.20
N PHE A 233 1.52 -16.62 22.10
CA PHE A 233 0.49 -15.58 22.03
C PHE A 233 -0.74 -16.03 22.82
N THR A 234 -1.06 -15.30 23.89
CA THR A 234 -2.20 -15.58 24.78
C THR A 234 -3.46 -14.80 24.40
N GLU A 235 -3.34 -13.86 23.47
CA GLU A 235 -4.38 -12.95 23.02
C GLU A 235 -4.12 -12.59 21.56
N LYS A 236 -5.01 -11.78 20.97
CA LYS A 236 -4.83 -11.24 19.62
C LYS A 236 -3.57 -10.35 19.56
N VAL A 237 -2.81 -10.49 18.49
CA VAL A 237 -1.65 -9.62 18.20
C VAL A 237 -1.89 -8.82 16.93
N PHE A 238 -1.41 -7.60 16.90
CA PHE A 238 -1.59 -6.66 15.81
C PHE A 238 -0.24 -6.32 15.18
N PRO A 239 -0.17 -6.12 13.86
CA PRO A 239 0.96 -5.44 13.22
C PRO A 239 1.27 -4.14 13.95
N TYR A 240 2.54 -3.85 14.16
CA TYR A 240 3.02 -2.67 14.88
C TYR A 240 4.07 -1.95 14.06
N PHE A 241 3.88 -0.64 13.92
CA PHE A 241 4.76 0.24 13.15
C PHE A 241 5.11 1.49 13.95
N ASN A 242 6.36 1.93 13.82
CA ASN A 242 6.83 3.18 14.41
C ASN A 242 8.06 3.66 13.60
N SER A 243 8.10 4.97 13.34
CA SER A 243 9.23 5.64 12.69
C SER A 243 9.64 6.86 13.52
N GLY A 244 10.93 7.12 13.62
CA GLY A 244 11.45 8.40 14.12
C GLY A 244 12.13 9.22 13.03
N SER A 245 12.08 8.78 11.77
CA SER A 245 12.71 9.49 10.66
C SER A 245 11.87 10.67 10.23
N LYS A 246 12.49 11.86 10.16
CA LYS A 246 11.84 13.10 9.73
C LYS A 246 11.75 13.25 8.21
N ILE A 247 12.55 12.48 7.49
CA ILE A 247 12.76 12.64 6.04
C ILE A 247 12.09 11.49 5.30
N CYS A 248 12.31 10.27 5.77
CA CYS A 248 11.88 9.08 5.06
C CYS A 248 10.60 8.51 5.70
N PRO A 249 9.53 8.28 4.91
CA PRO A 249 8.35 7.59 5.38
C PRO A 249 8.64 6.12 5.71
N LEU A 250 7.68 5.48 6.34
CA LEU A 250 7.59 4.03 6.44
C LEU A 250 6.33 3.59 5.69
N ARG A 251 6.43 2.62 4.78
CA ARG A 251 5.33 2.25 3.88
C ARG A 251 5.06 0.77 3.92
N LEU A 252 3.80 0.37 3.90
CA LEU A 252 3.44 -1.00 3.55
C LEU A 252 3.78 -1.21 2.09
N PHE A 253 4.58 -2.24 1.81
CA PHE A 253 5.02 -2.55 0.47
C PHE A 253 3.89 -3.27 -0.27
N ILE A 254 3.49 -2.70 -1.40
CA ILE A 254 2.56 -3.29 -2.35
C ILE A 254 3.43 -3.79 -3.49
N GLU A 255 3.47 -5.10 -3.70
CA GLU A 255 4.18 -5.67 -4.83
C GLU A 255 3.46 -5.21 -6.10
N GLY A 256 4.05 -4.26 -6.82
CA GLY A 256 3.55 -3.84 -8.12
C GLY A 256 3.46 -5.06 -9.01
N LYS A 257 2.30 -5.28 -9.64
CA LYS A 257 2.16 -6.32 -10.66
C LYS A 257 3.15 -5.99 -11.76
N GLY A 258 4.27 -6.72 -11.81
CA GLY A 258 5.20 -6.64 -12.92
C GLY A 258 4.43 -6.93 -14.21
N GLU A 259 4.59 -6.04 -15.20
CA GLU A 259 4.19 -6.29 -16.57
C GLU A 259 4.88 -7.59 -17.02
N ASN A 260 4.08 -8.63 -17.26
CA ASN A 260 4.49 -9.86 -17.95
C ASN A 260 3.98 -9.81 -19.39
#